data_AF-A0A920VRY3-F1
#
_entry.id   AF-A0A920VRY3-F1
#
_cell.length_a   1.000
_cell.length_b   1.000
_cell.length_c   1.000
_cell.angle_alpha   90.00
_cell.angle_beta   90.00
_cell.angle_gamma   90.00
#
_symmetry.space_group_name_H-M   'P 1'
#
loop_
_entity.id
_entity.type
_entity.pdbx_description
1 polymer ?
#
loop_
_entity_poly.entity_id
_entity_poly.type
_entity_poly.pdbx_seq_one_letter_code
_entity_poly.pdbx_strand_id
1 'polypeptide(L)' 'MGPNGSGKSTLANVLMGRPDYEITDGDILVDGESIAELRPDQRAHLGLFFGFSVSS' A
#
# COMPACT_ATOMS: atom_id res chain seq x y z
N MET A 1 1.61 7.59 15.58
CA MET A 1 1.55 8.43 14.35
C MET A 1 2.88 9.16 14.22
N GLY A 2 3.67 8.91 13.17
CA GLY A 2 4.92 9.67 12.92
C GLY A 2 4.65 11.09 12.40
N PRO A 3 5.67 11.97 12.34
CA PRO A 3 5.52 13.39 11.98
C PRO A 3 5.04 13.59 10.55
N ASN A 4 4.35 14.70 10.26
CA ASN A 4 3.92 15.04 8.89
C ASN A 4 5.13 15.14 7.94
N GLY A 5 4.95 14.71 6.69
CA GLY A 5 6.03 14.68 5.71
C GLY A 5 6.97 13.46 5.79
N SER A 6 6.86 12.60 6.81
CA SER A 6 7.73 11.42 6.96
C SER A 6 7.43 10.24 6.02
N GLY A 7 6.65 10.44 4.95
CA GLY A 7 6.33 9.40 3.96
C GLY A 7 5.25 8.38 4.34
N LYS A 8 4.61 8.47 5.51
CA LYS A 8 3.57 7.49 5.96
C LYS A 8 2.43 7.32 4.96
N SER A 9 1.87 8.43 4.48
CA SER A 9 0.78 8.41 3.50
C SER A 9 1.26 7.90 2.15
N THR A 10 2.49 8.25 1.75
CA THR A 10 3.13 7.71 0.55
C THR A 10 3.26 6.19 0.65
N LEU A 11 3.81 5.67 1.74
CA LEU A 11 3.95 4.23 1.98
C LEU A 11 2.58 3.53 1.92
N ALA A 12 1.58 4.07 2.60
CA ALA A 12 0.24 3.50 2.58
C ALA A 12 -0.37 3.48 1.17
N ASN A 13 -0.18 4.55 0.39
CA ASN A 13 -0.63 4.64 -1.00
C ASN A 13 0.08 3.64 -1.93
N VAL A 14 1.40 3.46 -1.76
CA VAL A 14 2.21 2.48 -2.51
C VAL A 14 1.77 1.05 -2.19
N LEU A 15 1.53 0.72 -0.91
CA LEU A 15 1.03 -0.60 -0.50
C LEU A 15 -0.33 -0.91 -1.14
N MET A 16 -1.19 0.09 -1.30
CA MET A 16 -2.51 -0.04 -1.93
C MET A 16 -2.47 -0.08 -3.48
N GLY A 17 -1.29 0.06 -4.09
CA GLY A 17 -1.13 0.02 -5.55
C GLY A 17 -1.72 1.22 -6.28
N ARG A 18 -1.76 2.41 -5.66
CA ARG A 18 -2.30 3.61 -6.32
C ARG A 18 -1.49 3.95 -7.58
N PRO A 19 -2.15 4.24 -8.72
CA PRO A 19 -1.47 4.46 -10.00
C PRO A 19 -0.61 5.73 -10.03
N ASP A 20 -0.81 6.66 -9.09
CA ASP A 20 -0.04 7.90 -8.98
C ASP A 20 1.38 7.69 -8.39
N TYR A 21 1.71 6.45 -8.00
CA TYR A 21 2.99 6.11 -7.35
C TYR A 21 3.69 4.97 -8.08
N GLU A 22 4.99 5.14 -8.29
CA GLU A 22 5.88 4.15 -8.89
C GLU A 22 6.86 3.63 -7.84
N ILE A 23 7.06 2.31 -7.80
CA ILE A 23 8.11 1.68 -6.99
C ILE A 23 9.41 1.78 -7.80
N THR A 24 10.26 2.74 -7.45
CA THR A 24 11.51 2.98 -8.19
C THR A 24 12.60 1.96 -7.89
N ASP A 25 12.56 1.35 -6.70
CA ASP A 25 13.51 0.34 -6.23
C ASP A 25 12.90 -0.46 -5.07
N GLY A 26 13.48 -1.63 -4.79
CA GLY A 26 13.04 -2.55 -3.75
C GLY A 26 11.81 -3.39 -4.11
N ASP A 27 11.33 -4.16 -3.15
CA ASP A 27 10.18 -5.03 -3.31
C ASP A 27 9.30 -5.02 -2.04
N ILE A 28 8.03 -5.37 -2.20
CA ILE A 28 7.07 -5.50 -1.12
C ILE A 28 6.59 -6.95 -1.12
N LEU A 29 6.93 -7.68 -0.07
CA LEU A 29 6.54 -9.07 0.10
C LEU A 29 5.37 -9.18 1.07
N VAL A 30 4.33 -9.91 0.66
CA VAL A 30 3.21 -10.33 1.50
C VAL A 30 3.20 -11.85 1.48
N ASP A 31 3.35 -12.47 2.65
CA ASP A 31 3.46 -13.93 2.78
C ASP A 31 4.55 -14.55 1.89
N GLY A 32 5.62 -13.79 1.61
CA GLY A 32 6.75 -14.20 0.77
C GLY A 32 6.55 -13.98 -0.73
N GLU A 33 5.39 -13.48 -1.16
CA GLU A 33 5.11 -13.16 -2.56
C GLU A 33 5.22 -11.65 -2.83
N SER A 34 5.86 -11.30 -3.95
CA SER A 34 5.96 -9.90 -4.38
C SER A 34 4.59 -9.38 -4.80
N ILE A 35 4.24 -8.20 -4.30
CA ILE A 35 3.03 -7.48 -4.70
C ILE A 35 3.31 -6.30 -5.63
N ALA A 36 4.59 -6.02 -5.98
CA ALA A 36 4.99 -4.81 -6.69
C ALA A 36 4.20 -4.60 -7.99
N GLU A 37 4.04 -5.66 -8.77
CA GLU A 37 3.33 -5.68 -10.07
C GLU A 37 1.83 -5.99 -9.95
N LEU A 38 1.32 -6.24 -8.74
CA LEU A 38 -0.09 -6.54 -8.55
C LEU A 38 -0.93 -5.27 -8.63
N ARG A 39 -2.05 -5.35 -9.36
CA ARG A 39 -3.07 -4.30 -9.39
C ARG A 39 -3.76 -4.17 -8.02
N PRO A 40 -4.41 -3.02 -7.72
CA PRO A 40 -5.15 -2.82 -6.48
C PRO A 40 -6.16 -3.92 -6.14
N ASP A 41 -6.88 -4.45 -7.13
CA ASP A 41 -7.88 -5.51 -6.93
C ASP A 41 -7.24 -6.84 -6.52
N GLN A 42 -6.06 -7.15 -7.06
CA GLN A 42 -5.30 -8.35 -6.71
C GLN A 42 -4.73 -8.23 -5.29
N ARG A 43 -4.23 -7.03 -4.93
CA ARG A 43 -3.75 -6.74 -3.57
C ARG A 43 -4.87 -6.85 -2.53
N ALA A 44 -6.06 -6.36 -2.84
CA ALA A 44 -7.23 -6.51 -1.96
C ALA A 44 -7.58 -7.98 -1.70
N HIS A 45 -7.40 -8.86 -2.68
CA HIS A 45 -7.61 -10.30 -2.54
C HIS A 45 -6.60 -10.96 -1.58
N LEU A 46 -5.43 -10.35 -1.39
CA LEU A 46 -4.43 -10.72 -0.39
C LEU A 46 -4.69 -10.08 1.00
N GLY A 47 -5.85 -9.43 1.19
CA GLY A 47 -6.22 -8.79 2.46
C GLY A 47 -5.66 -7.38 2.66
N LEU A 48 -4.94 -6.83 1.67
CA LEU A 48 -4.51 -5.42 1.67
C LEU A 48 -5.67 -4.51 1.27
N PHE A 49 -6.48 -4.10 2.26
CA PHE A 49 -7.55 -3.14 2.06
C PHE A 49 -7.48 -2.01 3.09
N PHE A 50 -7.95 -0.82 2.70
CA PHE A 50 -8.07 0.32 3.61
C PHE A 50 -9.37 0.23 4.39
N GLY A 51 -9.29 -0.12 5.67
CA GLY A 51 -10.41 -0.01 6.59
C GLY A 51 -10.90 1.43 6.69
N PHE A 52 -12.16 1.67 6.33
CA PHE A 52 -12.82 2.92 6.67
C PHE A 52 -13.06 2.96 8.18
N SER A 53 -12.41 3.88 8.88
CA SER A 53 -12.82 4.20 10.24
C SER A 53 -14.02 5.13 10.17
N VAL A 54 -15.21 4.65 10.51
CA VAL A 54 -16.35 5.52 10.81
C VAL A 54 -16.05 6.14 12.17
N SER A 55 -15.60 7.39 12.16
CA SER A 55 -15.55 8.17 13.39
C SER A 55 -16.98 8.58 13.72
N SER A 56 -17.55 7.99 14.78
CA SER A 56 -18.66 8.57 15.54
C SER A 56 -18.15 9.66 16.48
#